data_AF-A0A6F9ACQ3-F1
#
_entry.id   AF-A0A6F9ACQ3-F1
#
_cell.length_a   1.000
_cell.length_b   1.000
_cell.length_c   1.000
_cell.angle_alpha   90.00
_cell.angle_beta   90.00
_cell.angle_gamma   90.00
#
_symmetry.space_group_name_H-M   'P 1'
#
loop_
_entity.id
_entity.type
_entity.pdbx_description
1 polymer ?
#
loop_
_entity_poly.entity_id
_entity_poly.type
_entity_poly.pdbx_seq_one_letter_code
_entity_poly.pdbx_strand_id
1 'polypeptide(L)' 'MRFHRLQNVQIALDFLKQRQVKLVNIRNDDITDGNPKLTLGLIWTIILHFQ' A
#
# COMPACT_ATOMS: atom_id res chain seq x y z
N MET A 1 -4.55 -2.43 18.35
CA MET A 1 -3.23 -3.07 18.36
C MET A 1 -2.56 -2.92 16.99
N ARG A 2 -1.25 -2.65 16.90
CA ARG A 2 -0.50 -2.42 15.64
C ARG A 2 -0.69 -3.54 14.62
N PHE A 3 -0.81 -4.78 15.09
CA PHE A 3 -1.09 -5.97 14.29
C PHE A 3 -2.34 -5.82 13.39
N HIS A 4 -3.45 -5.29 13.91
CA HIS A 4 -4.67 -5.12 13.12
C HIS A 4 -4.47 -4.13 11.96
N ARG A 5 -3.68 -3.05 12.19
CA ARG A 5 -3.38 -2.07 11.14
C ARG A 5 -2.51 -2.67 10.04
N LEU A 6 -1.47 -3.44 10.41
CA LEU A 6 -0.63 -4.17 9.45
C LEU A 6 -1.45 -5.13 8.59
N GLN A 7 -2.39 -5.84 9.20
CA GLN A 7 -3.24 -6.80 8.51
C GLN A 7 -4.22 -6.10 7.55
N ASN A 8 -4.82 -4.99 7.97
CA ASN A 8 -5.69 -4.18 7.09
C ASN A 8 -4.94 -3.63 5.88
N VAL A 9 -3.73 -3.09 6.10
CA VAL A 9 -2.87 -2.61 5.00
C VAL A 9 -2.47 -3.77 4.10
N GLN A 10 -2.13 -4.94 4.64
CA GLN A 10 -1.79 -6.12 3.85
C GLN A 10 -2.93 -6.52 2.91
N ILE A 11 -4.17 -6.56 3.40
CA ILE A 11 -5.36 -6.85 2.58
C ILE A 11 -5.47 -5.85 1.42
N ALA A 12 -5.26 -4.56 1.68
CA ALA A 12 -5.29 -3.54 0.63
C ALA A 12 -4.17 -3.73 -0.41
N LEU A 13 -2.94 -4.02 0.02
CA LEU A 13 -1.82 -4.26 -0.89
C LEU A 13 -2.03 -5.54 -1.72
N ASP A 14 -2.61 -6.59 -1.14
CA ASP A 14 -2.91 -7.83 -1.86
C ASP A 14 -4.02 -7.64 -2.90
N PHE A 15 -5.05 -6.85 -2.59
CA PHE A 15 -6.05 -6.46 -3.58
C PHE A 15 -5.42 -5.72 -4.77
N LEU A 16 -4.50 -4.78 -4.51
CA LEU A 16 -3.79 -4.06 -5.58
C LEU A 16 -2.94 -5.00 -6.43
N LYS A 17 -2.24 -5.97 -5.82
CA LYS A 17 -1.52 -7.01 -6.58
C LYS A 17 -2.44 -7.86 -7.44
N GLN A 18 -3.61 -8.24 -6.94
CA GLN A 18 -4.62 -8.97 -7.72
C GLN A 18 -5.12 -8.16 -8.93
N ARG A 19 -5.16 -6.83 -8.82
CA ARG A 19 -5.44 -5.91 -9.94
C ARG A 19 -4.24 -5.66 -10.85
N GLN A 20 -3.14 -6.40 -10.69
CA GLN A 20 -1.89 -6.24 -11.43
C GLN A 20 -1.23 -4.85 -11.26
N VAL A 21 -1.51 -4.17 -10.16
CA VAL A 21 -0.82 -2.92 -9.79
C VAL A 21 0.60 -3.27 -9.33
N LYS A 22 1.61 -2.64 -9.94
CA LYS A 22 3.02 -2.83 -9.55
C LYS A 22 3.35 -2.01 -8.30
N LEU A 23 3.46 -2.69 -7.17
CA LEU A 23 3.92 -2.12 -5.90
C LEU A 23 5.44 -2.29 -5.79
N VAL A 24 6.21 -1.24 -6.09
CA VAL A 24 7.69 -1.27 -6.01
C VAL A 24 8.14 -0.71 -4.67
N ASN A 25 8.83 -1.53 -3.88
CA ASN A 25 9.44 -1.14 -2.59
C ASN A 25 8.43 -0.53 -1.58
N ILE A 26 7.19 -1.01 -1.60
CA ILE A 26 6.14 -0.64 -0.62
C ILE A 26 5.78 -1.89 0.18
N ARG A 27 6.01 -1.84 1.49
CA ARG A 27 5.57 -2.88 2.43
C ARG A 27 4.44 -2.37 3.32
N ASN A 28 3.75 -3.28 4.00
CA ASN A 28 2.62 -2.91 4.87
C ASN A 28 3.05 -2.18 6.14
N ASP A 29 4.24 -2.47 6.66
CA ASP A 29 4.87 -1.78 7.78
C ASP A 29 5.23 -0.33 7.43
N ASP A 30 5.78 -0.07 6.23
CA ASP A 30 6.07 1.29 5.75
C ASP A 30 4.84 2.20 5.80
N ILE A 31 3.69 1.67 5.40
CA ILE A 31 2.42 2.42 5.38
C ILE A 31 1.80 2.51 6.78
N THR A 32 1.89 1.43 7.56
CA THR A 32 1.32 1.39 8.92
C THR A 32 2.07 2.30 9.89
N ASP A 33 3.39 2.40 9.73
CA ASP A 33 4.26 3.25 10.55
C ASP A 33 4.37 4.68 9.97
N GLY A 34 3.74 4.94 8.81
CA GLY A 34 3.45 6.28 8.31
C GLY A 34 4.59 6.95 7.53
N ASN A 35 5.38 6.18 6.76
CA ASN A 35 6.43 6.74 5.91
C ASN A 35 5.83 7.65 4.80
N PRO A 36 5.97 8.99 4.87
CA PRO A 36 5.22 9.89 4.01
C PRO A 36 5.53 9.72 2.53
N LYS A 37 6.79 9.44 2.19
CA LYS A 37 7.24 9.25 0.80
C LYS A 37 6.61 8.00 0.19
N LEU A 38 6.58 6.90 0.94
CA LEU A 38 6.00 5.64 0.45
C LEU A 38 4.48 5.68 0.43
N THR A 39 3.84 6.36 1.38
CA THR A 39 2.38 6.60 1.35
C THR A 39 1.98 7.40 0.11
N LEU A 40 2.66 8.50 -0.19
CA LEU A 40 2.40 9.29 -1.40
C LEU A 40 2.66 8.47 -2.67
N GLY A 41 3.75 7.70 -2.69
CA GLY A 41 4.05 6.77 -3.80
C GLY A 41 2.94 5.75 -4.03
N LEU A 42 2.40 5.16 -2.96
CA LEU A 42 1.29 4.20 -3.03
C LEU A 42 0.03 4.86 -3.63
N ILE A 43 -0.38 6.02 -3.12
CA ILE A 43 -1.56 6.73 -3.62
C ILE A 43 -1.38 7.13 -5.09
N TRP A 44 -0.18 7.63 -5.46
CA TRP A 44 0.14 7.94 -6.84
C TRP A 44 0.01 6.73 -7.76
N THR A 45 0.54 5.57 -7.37
CA THR A 45 0.42 4.33 -8.15
C THR A 45 -1.04 3.90 -8.30
N ILE A 46 -1.88 4.09 -7.28
CA ILE A 46 -3.32 3.82 -7.36
C ILE A 46 -3.97 4.76 -8.38
N ILE A 47 -3.73 6.07 -8.29
CA ILE A 47 -4.27 7.05 -9.24
C ILE A 47 -3.87 6.69 -10.68
N LEU A 48 -2.58 6.45 -10.91
CA LEU A 48 -2.04 6.13 -12.24
C LEU A 48 -2.64 4.86 -12.87
N HIS A 49 -3.08 3.90 -12.05
CA HIS A 49 -3.63 2.65 -12.55
C HIS A 49 -5.14 2.72 -12.82
N PHE A 50 -5.89 3.51 -12.06
CA PHE A 50 -7.35 3.52 -12.10
C PHE A 50 -7.96 4.74 -12.79
N GLN A 51 -7.17 5.77 -13.10
CA GLN A 51 -7.59 6.97 -13.82
C GLN A 51 -6.79 7.11 -15.12
#